data_AF-A0A7K3MAC0-F1
#
_entry.id   AF-A0A7K3MAC0-F1
#
_cell.length_a   1.000
_cell.length_b   1.000
_cell.length_c   1.000
_cell.angle_alpha   90.00
_cell.angle_beta   90.00
_cell.angle_gamma   90.00
#
_symmetry.space_group_name_H-M   'P 1'
#
loop_
_entity.id
_entity.type
_entity.pdbx_description
1 polymer ?
#
loop_
_entity_poly.entity_id
_entity_poly.type
_entity_poly.pdbx_seq_one_letter_code
_entity_poly.pdbx_strand_id
1 'polypeptide(L)'
;MNIANILRAKNLKAKTLRAARRASIGQRPSGTDRPQVQHNAVRVIVHGKVQGVGFREYVAKRATRLGLSGWVRNRSDGTVEVLVSRSGNVDSLVQSCNKGPKRARVDHVDVETCRAKGLGKGFGKRRLYEIIDDPAAITTYQRLGIDQGGEAFGPLHRSGLLKTYSEDSVASARDFWREHWSADIDPALHIAYENLTGKPDPRVVPPKQYRALHRVFNGDRLVKRAFVDKSLYPYLVRTERQPTNYLRRINGRYVDSDNNIIDAADVPQMLAERSRRAIIKPSRTANGAKVNLLEVGNNSELAVKGRVRSLAQIERLYGDAFVVQEVIEQHPIMAKVHPHSVNTLRMLTLRLGREIHHLLTFARFGANGRVNDNAGTGGVCVGVQPDGSFMPQGFNEHAEVLTRHPTTGVSFAELEHIPNYRAFTEFVLGLHHDLQYYDLVSWDIAVGKDGLPFFLEHNFEGAMWIYQLTTRQPVFGDVTEDALAYARHLHRDR
;
A
#
# COMPACT_ATOMS: atom_id res chain seq x y z
N MET A 1 48.34 -32.53 -11.23
CA MET A 1 48.54 -32.32 -9.77
C MET A 1 47.31 -32.91 -9.06
N ASN A 2 47.51 -33.93 -8.21
CA ASN A 2 46.51 -34.96 -7.88
C ASN A 2 45.61 -34.59 -6.68
N ILE A 3 44.29 -34.83 -6.80
CA ILE A 3 43.19 -34.54 -5.84
C ILE A 3 43.33 -35.32 -4.50
N ALA A 4 44.30 -36.24 -4.40
CA ALA A 4 44.61 -36.97 -3.17
C ALA A 4 45.24 -36.13 -2.04
N ASN A 5 45.76 -34.93 -2.31
CA ASN A 5 46.45 -34.12 -1.28
C ASN A 5 45.58 -33.07 -0.58
N ILE A 6 44.36 -32.80 -1.04
CA ILE A 6 43.45 -31.83 -0.38
C ILE A 6 42.59 -32.50 0.71
N LEU A 7 42.46 -33.84 0.69
CA LEU A 7 41.67 -34.61 1.66
C LEU A 7 42.44 -35.04 2.93
N ARG A 8 43.74 -34.75 3.03
CA ARG A 8 44.54 -35.07 4.24
C ARG A 8 44.62 -33.94 5.29
N ALA A 9 44.17 -32.72 4.99
CA ALA A 9 44.25 -31.59 5.92
C ALA A 9 43.00 -31.38 6.82
N LYS A 10 41.90 -32.11 6.59
CA LYS A 10 40.65 -31.94 7.37
C LYS A 10 40.41 -32.99 8.47
N ASN A 11 41.25 -34.02 8.58
CA ASN A 11 41.07 -35.11 9.56
C ASN A 11 41.93 -35.03 10.84
N LEU A 12 42.70 -33.94 11.04
CA LEU A 12 43.49 -33.75 12.28
C LEU A 12 42.88 -32.78 13.31
N LYS A 13 41.81 -32.04 12.98
CA LYS A 13 41.13 -31.14 13.95
C LYS A 13 39.95 -31.80 14.70
N ALA A 14 39.51 -32.99 14.29
CA ALA A 14 38.39 -33.69 14.91
C ALA A 14 38.77 -34.67 16.03
N LYS A 15 40.07 -34.96 16.24
CA LYS A 15 40.56 -35.90 17.27
C LYS A 15 41.01 -35.25 18.59
N THR A 16 41.20 -33.93 18.65
CA THR A 16 41.71 -33.25 19.87
C THR A 16 40.61 -32.73 20.81
N LEU A 17 39.35 -32.73 20.41
CA LEU A 17 38.23 -32.25 21.25
C LEU A 17 37.43 -33.37 21.95
N ARG A 18 37.72 -34.64 21.67
CA ARG A 18 37.08 -35.80 22.32
C ARG A 18 37.86 -36.40 23.50
N ALA A 19 39.07 -35.92 23.77
CA ALA A 19 39.90 -36.38 24.89
C ALA A 19 39.78 -35.51 26.16
N ALA A 20 39.27 -34.28 26.08
CA ALA A 20 39.15 -33.37 27.24
C ALA A 20 37.83 -33.51 28.03
N ARG A 21 37.00 -34.52 27.72
CA ARG A 21 35.67 -34.69 28.34
C ARG A 21 35.49 -35.97 29.17
N ARG A 22 36.59 -36.68 29.47
CA ARG A 22 36.59 -37.93 30.25
C ARG A 22 37.39 -37.90 31.56
N ALA A 23 37.81 -36.72 32.03
CA ALA A 23 38.50 -36.57 33.31
C ALA A 23 37.86 -35.46 34.16
N SER A 24 36.66 -35.72 34.69
CA SER A 24 36.13 -35.10 35.92
C SER A 24 34.84 -35.80 36.33
N ILE A 25 34.94 -37.09 36.69
CA ILE A 25 33.90 -37.76 37.47
C ILE A 25 34.20 -37.41 38.93
N GLY A 26 33.46 -36.44 39.46
CA GLY A 26 33.46 -36.06 40.87
C GLY A 26 32.03 -35.93 41.37
N GLN A 27 31.67 -36.83 42.29
CA GLN A 27 30.57 -36.81 43.26
C GLN A 27 29.19 -36.23 42.88
N ARG A 28 28.16 -37.08 43.00
CA ARG A 28 26.75 -36.68 42.99
C ARG A 28 26.42 -35.84 44.24
N PRO A 29 25.79 -34.66 44.11
CA PRO A 29 24.98 -34.11 45.18
C PRO A 29 23.57 -34.72 45.09
N SER A 30 23.17 -35.38 46.16
CA SER A 30 21.78 -35.58 46.51
C SER A 30 21.14 -34.22 46.82
N GLY A 31 20.13 -33.82 46.06
CA GLY A 31 19.40 -32.58 46.32
C GLY A 31 18.40 -32.30 45.22
N THR A 32 17.14 -32.17 45.60
CA THR A 32 16.03 -31.76 44.75
C THR A 32 16.28 -30.38 44.13
N ASP A 33 16.49 -30.28 42.82
CA ASP A 33 16.41 -28.99 42.13
C ASP A 33 15.77 -29.18 40.74
N ARG A 34 14.50 -28.79 40.61
CA ARG A 34 13.86 -28.59 39.31
C ARG A 34 14.55 -27.37 38.65
N PRO A 35 14.87 -27.38 37.35
CA PRO A 35 15.42 -26.19 36.71
C PRO A 35 14.41 -25.04 36.84
N GLN A 36 14.78 -23.99 37.59
CA GLN A 36 13.98 -22.77 37.65
C GLN A 36 13.74 -22.24 36.24
N VAL A 37 12.46 -22.03 35.90
CA VAL A 37 12.04 -21.49 34.61
C VAL A 37 12.54 -20.04 34.51
N GLN A 38 13.61 -19.83 33.74
CA GLN A 38 14.17 -18.50 33.55
C GLN A 38 13.34 -17.71 32.52
N HIS A 39 12.44 -16.86 33.01
CA HIS A 39 11.75 -15.89 32.18
C HIS A 39 12.76 -14.86 31.64
N ASN A 40 12.74 -14.62 30.33
CA ASN A 40 13.73 -13.79 29.63
C ASN A 40 13.19 -12.46 29.10
N ALA A 41 11.89 -12.19 29.30
CA ALA A 41 11.21 -11.00 28.83
C ALA A 41 10.19 -10.48 29.86
N VAL A 42 9.77 -9.23 29.67
CA VAL A 42 8.68 -8.58 30.41
C VAL A 42 7.67 -8.07 29.39
N ARG A 43 6.41 -8.45 29.58
CA ARG A 43 5.25 -7.94 28.87
C ARG A 43 4.60 -6.86 29.71
N VAL A 44 4.29 -5.73 29.09
CA VAL A 44 3.64 -4.59 29.74
C VAL A 44 2.40 -4.24 28.94
N ILE A 45 1.23 -4.22 29.57
CA ILE A 45 -0.04 -3.79 28.96
C ILE A 45 -0.46 -2.48 29.61
N VAL A 46 -0.62 -1.44 28.81
CA VAL A 46 -0.93 -0.08 29.24
C VAL A 46 -2.36 0.25 28.84
N HIS A 47 -3.17 0.58 29.83
CA HIS A 47 -4.60 0.87 29.68
C HIS A 47 -4.89 2.36 29.74
N GLY A 48 -5.98 2.77 29.09
CA GLY A 48 -6.50 4.14 29.10
C GLY A 48 -6.46 4.86 27.74
N LYS A 49 -6.39 6.20 27.74
CA LYS A 49 -6.28 7.00 26.51
C LYS A 49 -4.83 6.99 26.01
N VAL A 50 -4.44 5.85 25.44
CA VAL A 50 -3.05 5.53 25.09
C VAL A 50 -2.82 5.34 23.59
N GLN A 51 -3.88 5.32 22.78
CA GLN A 51 -3.81 5.33 21.31
C GLN A 51 -4.11 6.71 20.71
N GLY A 52 -3.59 6.99 19.51
CA GLY A 52 -3.76 8.30 18.85
C GLY A 52 -2.97 9.46 19.49
N VAL A 53 -2.22 9.20 20.57
CA VAL A 53 -1.52 10.21 21.39
C VAL A 53 0.00 10.14 21.29
N GLY A 54 0.54 9.31 20.38
CA GLY A 54 1.98 9.13 20.18
C GLY A 54 2.67 8.20 21.19
N PHE A 55 1.93 7.37 21.92
CA PHE A 55 2.45 6.52 22.99
C PHE A 55 3.54 5.54 22.53
N ARG A 56 3.33 4.86 21.39
CA ARG A 56 4.33 3.92 20.82
C ARG A 56 5.65 4.60 20.49
N GLU A 57 5.60 5.82 19.97
CA GLU A 57 6.79 6.62 19.66
C GLU A 57 7.55 6.97 20.95
N TYR A 58 6.81 7.37 21.97
CA TYR A 58 7.35 7.70 23.28
C TYR A 58 8.07 6.51 23.92
N VAL A 59 7.44 5.33 23.94
CA VAL A 59 8.03 4.10 24.49
C VAL A 59 9.26 3.67 23.69
N ALA A 60 9.18 3.64 22.36
CA ALA A 60 10.30 3.22 21.52
C ALA A 60 11.53 4.11 21.71
N LYS A 61 11.37 5.44 21.77
CA LYS A 61 12.46 6.38 22.06
C LYS A 61 13.08 6.18 23.44
N ARG A 62 12.27 5.84 24.44
CA ARG A 62 12.76 5.61 25.80
C ARG A 62 13.53 4.29 25.89
N ALA A 63 12.98 3.22 25.34
CA ALA A 63 13.61 1.91 25.34
C ALA A 63 14.94 1.90 24.56
N THR A 64 15.00 2.59 23.42
CA THR A 64 16.24 2.76 22.65
C THR A 64 17.33 3.46 23.47
N ARG A 65 16.98 4.55 24.18
CA ARG A 65 17.93 5.26 25.06
C ARG A 65 18.43 4.41 26.24
N LEU A 66 17.62 3.45 26.69
CA LEU A 66 17.98 2.52 27.74
C LEU A 66 18.75 1.29 27.22
N GLY A 67 19.04 1.22 25.91
CA GLY A 67 19.71 0.07 25.30
C GLY A 67 18.89 -1.22 25.31
N LEU A 68 17.57 -1.13 25.51
CA LEU A 68 16.68 -2.28 25.64
C LEU A 68 16.34 -2.85 24.26
N SER A 69 16.16 -4.18 24.19
CA SER A 69 15.68 -4.87 22.99
C SER A 69 14.25 -5.33 23.17
N GLY A 70 13.43 -5.20 22.12
CA GLY A 70 12.01 -5.53 22.20
C GLY A 70 11.14 -4.72 21.25
N TRP A 71 9.86 -4.59 21.59
CA TRP A 71 8.91 -3.86 20.76
C TRP A 71 7.72 -3.28 21.52
N VAL A 72 7.01 -2.35 20.88
CA VAL A 72 5.74 -1.79 21.34
C VAL A 72 4.69 -1.78 20.22
N ARG A 73 3.42 -2.14 20.53
CA ARG A 73 2.28 -2.14 19.59
C ARG A 73 1.01 -1.60 20.23
N ASN A 74 0.06 -1.19 19.39
CA ASN A 74 -1.33 -0.93 19.81
C ASN A 74 -2.09 -2.24 19.73
N ARG A 75 -3.06 -2.47 20.63
CA ARG A 75 -4.00 -3.60 20.60
C ARG A 75 -5.37 -3.14 20.10
N SER A 76 -6.18 -4.07 19.59
CA SER A 76 -7.53 -3.76 19.06
C SER A 76 -8.50 -3.32 20.15
N ASP A 77 -8.28 -3.75 21.39
CA ASP A 77 -9.03 -3.37 22.59
C ASP A 77 -8.76 -1.94 23.10
N GLY A 78 -7.95 -1.15 22.38
CA GLY A 78 -7.60 0.22 22.76
C GLY A 78 -6.37 0.35 23.67
N THR A 79 -5.78 -0.75 24.15
CA THR A 79 -4.58 -0.74 24.99
C THR A 79 -3.27 -0.66 24.18
N VAL A 80 -2.14 -0.43 24.84
CA VAL A 80 -0.79 -0.51 24.26
C VAL A 80 -0.02 -1.64 24.92
N GLU A 81 0.62 -2.49 24.12
CA GLU A 81 1.42 -3.60 24.60
C GLU A 81 2.89 -3.41 24.28
N VAL A 82 3.74 -3.68 25.26
CA VAL A 82 5.19 -3.65 25.15
C VAL A 82 5.73 -5.04 25.50
N LEU A 83 6.66 -5.55 24.72
CA LEU A 83 7.44 -6.73 25.09
C LEU A 83 8.92 -6.37 25.04
N VAL A 84 9.61 -6.52 26.16
CA VAL A 84 11.01 -6.09 26.31
C VAL A 84 11.85 -7.20 26.92
N SER A 85 13.09 -7.33 26.46
CA SER A 85 14.05 -8.27 27.04
C SER A 85 14.43 -7.86 28.46
N ARG A 86 14.64 -8.85 29.33
CA ARG A 86 15.10 -8.63 30.72
C ARG A 86 16.57 -8.22 30.83
N SER A 87 17.33 -8.26 29.74
CA SER A 87 18.71 -7.77 29.74
C SER A 87 18.74 -6.23 29.67
N GLY A 88 18.63 -5.56 30.82
CA GLY A 88 18.76 -4.10 30.95
C GLY A 88 17.81 -3.46 31.97
N ASN A 89 17.73 -2.12 31.98
CA ASN A 89 16.93 -1.35 32.94
C ASN A 89 15.44 -1.30 32.55
N VAL A 90 14.75 -2.43 32.66
CA VAL A 90 13.33 -2.58 32.30
C VAL A 90 12.42 -1.77 33.23
N ASP A 91 12.75 -1.66 34.51
CA ASP A 91 11.93 -0.94 35.48
C ASP A 91 11.77 0.55 35.12
N SER A 92 12.84 1.17 34.62
CA SER A 92 12.79 2.55 34.11
C SER A 92 11.87 2.70 32.89
N LEU A 93 11.77 1.66 32.05
CA LEU A 93 10.83 1.65 30.93
C LEU A 93 9.40 1.50 31.43
N VAL A 94 9.14 0.60 32.39
CA VAL A 94 7.82 0.41 33.01
C VAL A 94 7.33 1.69 33.71
N GLN A 95 8.19 2.38 34.46
CA GLN A 95 7.86 3.69 35.04
C GLN A 95 7.53 4.72 33.97
N SER A 96 8.24 4.70 32.84
CA SER A 96 7.94 5.58 31.72
C SER A 96 6.57 5.27 31.10
N CYS A 97 6.19 4.00 31.01
CA CYS A 97 4.86 3.56 30.56
C CYS A 97 3.74 4.00 31.52
N ASN A 98 3.99 4.08 32.83
CA ASN A 98 2.99 4.61 33.77
C ASN A 98 2.70 6.11 33.56
N LYS A 99 3.67 6.88 33.01
CA LYS A 99 3.51 8.31 32.75
C LYS A 99 2.94 8.62 31.36
N GLY A 100 3.46 7.96 30.33
CA GLY A 100 3.11 8.23 28.92
C GLY A 100 3.50 9.63 28.40
N PRO A 101 3.21 9.95 27.13
CA PRO A 101 3.39 11.28 26.55
C PRO A 101 2.32 12.28 27.02
N LYS A 102 2.56 13.59 26.86
CA LYS A 102 1.70 14.70 27.36
C LYS A 102 0.20 14.59 27.03
N ARG A 103 -0.16 13.95 25.91
CA ARG A 103 -1.56 13.78 25.47
C ARG A 103 -2.20 12.47 25.91
N ALA A 104 -1.44 11.57 26.55
CA ALA A 104 -1.93 10.30 27.05
C ALA A 104 -2.55 10.44 28.44
N ARG A 105 -3.52 9.59 28.73
CA ARG A 105 -3.97 9.29 30.09
C ARG A 105 -3.81 7.79 30.31
N VAL A 106 -2.95 7.42 31.24
CA VAL A 106 -2.73 6.01 31.62
C VAL A 106 -3.61 5.73 32.82
N ASP A 107 -4.51 4.77 32.68
CA ASP A 107 -5.45 4.40 33.75
C ASP A 107 -4.79 3.35 34.67
N HIS A 108 -4.13 2.33 34.10
CA HIS A 108 -3.24 1.41 34.82
C HIS A 108 -2.27 0.69 33.86
N VAL A 109 -1.28 -0.02 34.42
CA VAL A 109 -0.28 -0.79 33.69
C VAL A 109 -0.13 -2.19 34.29
N ASP A 110 -0.41 -3.23 33.50
CA ASP A 110 -0.14 -4.62 33.88
C ASP A 110 1.28 -5.00 33.46
N VAL A 111 1.99 -5.71 34.34
CA VAL A 111 3.37 -6.16 34.07
C VAL A 111 3.44 -7.65 34.35
N GLU A 112 3.81 -8.41 33.32
CA GLU A 112 3.96 -9.86 33.39
C GLU A 112 5.37 -10.25 32.96
N THR A 113 6.02 -11.08 33.75
CA THR A 113 7.31 -11.67 33.38
C THR A 113 7.05 -12.93 32.56
N CYS A 114 7.61 -13.03 31.35
CA CYS A 114 7.26 -14.10 30.41
C CYS A 114 8.46 -14.63 29.62
N ARG A 115 8.24 -15.67 28.81
CA ARG A 115 9.21 -16.20 27.87
C ARG A 115 8.94 -15.66 26.46
N ALA A 116 9.95 -15.09 25.82
CA ALA A 116 9.87 -14.62 24.44
C ALA A 116 11.05 -15.13 23.60
N LYS A 117 10.76 -15.54 22.36
CA LYS A 117 11.78 -15.80 21.32
C LYS A 117 11.79 -14.63 20.33
N GLY A 118 12.95 -14.34 19.73
CA GLY A 118 13.04 -13.41 18.59
C GLY A 118 12.90 -11.91 18.93
N LEU A 119 13.34 -11.46 20.10
CA LEU A 119 13.35 -10.03 20.46
C LEU A 119 14.35 -9.17 19.66
N GLY A 120 15.22 -9.81 18.85
CA GLY A 120 16.19 -9.12 17.99
C GLY A 120 17.24 -8.31 18.79
N LYS A 121 18.03 -7.50 18.08
CA LYS A 121 18.85 -6.43 18.68
C LYS A 121 18.12 -5.10 18.47
N GLY A 122 17.91 -4.34 19.54
CA GLY A 122 17.28 -3.02 19.50
C GLY A 122 15.76 -3.04 19.69
N PHE A 123 15.14 -1.85 19.71
CA PHE A 123 13.74 -1.67 20.07
C PHE A 123 12.90 -1.13 18.90
N GLY A 124 11.86 -1.88 18.50
CA GLY A 124 11.01 -1.54 17.36
C GLY A 124 9.59 -1.10 17.74
N LYS A 125 8.90 -0.42 16.81
CA LYS A 125 7.45 -0.24 16.87
C LYS A 125 6.83 -1.34 16.00
N ARG A 126 6.08 -2.27 16.61
CA ARG A 126 5.34 -3.28 15.87
C ARG A 126 3.95 -2.75 15.49
N ARG A 127 3.51 -3.06 14.28
CA ARG A 127 2.07 -2.98 13.95
C ARG A 127 1.37 -4.17 14.61
N LEU A 128 0.04 -4.10 14.78
CA LEU A 128 -0.80 -5.18 15.34
C LEU A 128 -0.52 -6.56 14.67
N TYR A 129 0.05 -6.52 13.48
CA TYR A 129 0.19 -7.57 12.48
C TYR A 129 1.44 -8.46 12.61
N GLU A 130 2.28 -8.28 13.64
CA GLU A 130 3.56 -9.00 13.81
C GLU A 130 3.54 -10.08 14.92
N ILE A 131 2.37 -10.49 15.41
CA ILE A 131 2.27 -11.65 16.30
C ILE A 131 1.16 -12.55 15.76
N ILE A 132 1.57 -13.61 15.07
CA ILE A 132 0.72 -14.76 14.81
C ILE A 132 0.73 -15.53 16.13
N ASP A 133 -0.39 -15.57 16.85
CA ASP A 133 -0.50 -16.31 18.12
C ASP A 133 -0.81 -17.82 17.90
N ASP A 134 -0.72 -18.29 16.65
CA ASP A 134 -0.86 -19.70 16.25
C ASP A 134 0.50 -20.32 15.85
N PRO A 135 1.11 -21.15 16.72
CA PRO A 135 2.38 -21.83 16.45
C PRO A 135 2.35 -22.76 15.22
N ALA A 136 1.19 -23.33 14.87
CA ALA A 136 1.04 -24.21 13.71
C ALA A 136 1.08 -23.41 12.40
N ALA A 137 0.42 -22.25 12.36
CA ALA A 137 0.50 -21.31 11.24
C ALA A 137 1.93 -20.77 11.05
N ILE A 138 2.64 -20.42 12.12
CA ILE A 138 4.05 -19.97 12.05
C ILE A 138 4.93 -21.03 11.39
N THR A 139 4.80 -22.28 11.82
CA THR A 139 5.61 -23.40 11.30
C THR A 139 5.33 -23.61 9.81
N THR A 140 4.06 -23.55 9.42
CA THR A 140 3.62 -23.67 8.03
C THR A 140 4.19 -22.55 7.16
N TYR A 141 4.05 -21.29 7.56
CA TYR A 141 4.55 -20.15 6.78
C TYR A 141 6.07 -20.15 6.65
N GLN A 142 6.80 -20.54 7.70
CA GLN A 142 8.25 -20.70 7.63
C GLN A 142 8.67 -21.80 6.66
N ARG A 143 7.99 -22.96 6.70
CA ARG A 143 8.25 -24.07 5.77
C ARG A 143 7.98 -23.66 4.31
N LEU A 144 6.90 -22.92 4.08
CA LEU A 144 6.54 -22.40 2.76
C LEU A 144 7.39 -21.21 2.31
N GLY A 145 8.26 -20.65 3.17
CA GLY A 145 9.10 -19.50 2.83
C GLY A 145 8.33 -18.19 2.62
N ILE A 146 7.18 -18.03 3.28
CA ILE A 146 6.35 -16.82 3.20
C ILE A 146 6.99 -15.67 3.99
N ASP A 147 7.10 -14.49 3.37
CA ASP A 147 7.64 -13.28 4.00
C ASP A 147 6.58 -12.62 4.90
N GLN A 148 6.63 -12.94 6.19
CA GLN A 148 5.71 -12.39 7.20
C GLN A 148 5.90 -10.87 7.44
N GLY A 149 7.01 -10.29 6.97
CA GLY A 149 7.24 -8.84 6.99
C GLY A 149 6.76 -8.13 5.73
N GLY A 150 6.30 -8.88 4.72
CA GLY A 150 5.86 -8.36 3.44
C GLY A 150 4.60 -7.49 3.54
N GLU A 151 4.45 -6.56 2.60
CA GLU A 151 3.35 -5.57 2.64
C GLU A 151 1.95 -6.20 2.52
N ALA A 152 1.84 -7.34 1.83
CA ALA A 152 0.58 -8.05 1.63
C ALA A 152 0.27 -9.04 2.76
N PHE A 153 1.28 -9.56 3.47
CA PHE A 153 1.11 -10.68 4.41
C PHE A 153 0.08 -10.37 5.49
N GLY A 154 0.23 -9.23 6.17
CA GLY A 154 -0.66 -8.83 7.25
C GLY A 154 -2.14 -8.83 6.82
N PRO A 155 -2.53 -8.02 5.82
CA PRO A 155 -3.87 -8.02 5.25
C PRO A 155 -4.41 -9.43 4.94
N LEU A 156 -3.66 -10.21 4.16
CA LEU A 156 -4.07 -11.54 3.71
C LEU A 156 -4.27 -12.54 4.87
N HIS A 157 -3.38 -12.50 5.87
CA HIS A 157 -3.49 -13.35 7.05
C HIS A 157 -4.76 -13.04 7.85
N ARG A 158 -5.04 -11.76 8.11
CA ARG A 158 -6.19 -11.35 8.93
C ARG A 158 -7.53 -11.58 8.25
N SER A 159 -7.60 -11.41 6.93
CA SER A 159 -8.81 -11.72 6.18
C SER A 159 -9.08 -13.23 6.10
N GLY A 160 -8.14 -14.06 6.53
CA GLY A 160 -8.25 -15.51 6.49
C GLY A 160 -7.94 -16.11 5.11
N LEU A 161 -7.45 -15.29 4.16
CA LEU A 161 -7.09 -15.76 2.82
C LEU A 161 -5.84 -16.66 2.82
N LEU A 162 -5.11 -16.77 3.94
CA LEU A 162 -3.96 -17.67 4.10
C LEU A 162 -4.27 -18.89 5.00
N LYS A 163 -5.55 -19.21 5.23
CA LYS A 163 -5.97 -20.29 6.15
C LYS A 163 -5.64 -21.68 5.61
N THR A 164 -5.85 -21.91 4.33
CA THR A 164 -5.63 -23.19 3.65
C THR A 164 -4.64 -23.01 2.52
N TYR A 165 -3.96 -24.07 2.09
CA TYR A 165 -3.07 -24.03 0.94
C TYR A 165 -2.96 -25.42 0.32
N SER A 166 -2.64 -25.46 -0.98
CA SER A 166 -2.31 -26.68 -1.72
C SER A 166 -0.81 -26.73 -2.00
N GLU A 167 -0.14 -27.83 -1.66
CA GLU A 167 1.30 -28.00 -1.95
C GLU A 167 1.57 -28.01 -3.46
N ASP A 168 0.70 -28.64 -4.23
CA ASP A 168 0.78 -28.69 -5.70
C ASP A 168 0.60 -27.30 -6.31
N SER A 169 -0.37 -26.51 -5.81
CA SER A 169 -0.59 -25.14 -6.29
C SER A 169 0.60 -24.24 -5.99
N VAL A 170 1.21 -24.37 -4.81
CA VAL A 170 2.43 -23.64 -4.43
C VAL A 170 3.63 -24.07 -5.29
N ALA A 171 3.79 -25.37 -5.55
CA ALA A 171 4.85 -25.89 -6.40
C ALA A 171 4.70 -25.38 -7.85
N SER A 172 3.50 -25.49 -8.42
CA SER A 172 3.16 -24.98 -9.76
C SER A 172 3.47 -23.49 -9.92
N ALA A 173 3.09 -22.67 -8.94
CA ALA A 173 3.42 -21.24 -8.94
C ALA A 173 4.94 -21.01 -8.96
N ARG A 174 5.71 -21.74 -8.15
CA ARG A 174 7.17 -21.61 -8.13
C ARG A 174 7.82 -22.07 -9.43
N ASP A 175 7.34 -23.17 -10.00
CA ASP A 175 7.86 -23.69 -11.27
C ASP A 175 7.64 -22.69 -12.41
N PHE A 176 6.43 -22.15 -12.53
CA PHE A 176 6.12 -21.09 -13.49
C PHE A 176 7.09 -19.90 -13.37
N TRP A 177 7.28 -19.36 -12.16
CA TRP A 177 8.14 -18.19 -11.99
C TRP A 177 9.64 -18.50 -12.16
N ARG A 178 10.08 -19.73 -11.88
CA ARG A 178 11.44 -20.19 -12.21
C ARG A 178 11.66 -20.30 -13.71
N GLU A 179 10.69 -20.84 -14.44
CA GLU A 179 10.75 -21.00 -15.89
C GLU A 179 10.70 -19.66 -16.63
N HIS A 180 9.72 -18.81 -16.31
CA HIS A 180 9.46 -17.60 -17.08
C HIS A 180 10.22 -16.35 -16.58
N TRP A 181 10.69 -16.33 -15.33
CA TRP A 181 11.40 -15.16 -14.77
C TRP A 181 12.69 -15.52 -14.01
N SER A 182 13.08 -16.80 -13.96
CA SER A 182 14.27 -17.28 -13.25
C SER A 182 14.31 -16.79 -11.78
N ALA A 183 13.15 -16.73 -11.15
CA ALA A 183 12.99 -16.21 -9.80
C ALA A 183 12.22 -17.18 -8.91
N ASP A 184 12.70 -17.33 -7.67
CA ASP A 184 11.87 -17.90 -6.61
C ASP A 184 10.89 -16.84 -6.08
N ILE A 185 9.76 -17.30 -5.55
CA ILE A 185 8.65 -16.46 -5.15
C ILE A 185 8.17 -16.73 -3.72
N ASP A 186 7.65 -15.67 -3.09
CA ASP A 186 6.77 -15.81 -1.94
C ASP A 186 5.37 -16.21 -2.44
N PRO A 187 4.85 -17.39 -2.06
CA PRO A 187 3.57 -17.91 -2.57
C PRO A 187 2.35 -17.33 -1.86
N ALA A 188 2.49 -16.42 -0.88
CA ALA A 188 1.37 -15.92 -0.09
C ALA A 188 0.23 -15.35 -0.95
N LEU A 189 0.55 -14.62 -2.02
CA LEU A 189 -0.49 -14.05 -2.89
C LEU A 189 -1.20 -15.12 -3.72
N HIS A 190 -0.49 -16.15 -4.18
CA HIS A 190 -1.07 -17.29 -4.89
C HIS A 190 -2.04 -18.07 -4.01
N ILE A 191 -1.65 -18.36 -2.77
CA ILE A 191 -2.51 -19.02 -1.77
C ILE A 191 -3.76 -18.18 -1.52
N ALA A 192 -3.60 -16.86 -1.34
CA ALA A 192 -4.73 -15.97 -1.13
C ALA A 192 -5.67 -15.92 -2.34
N TYR A 193 -5.12 -15.93 -3.55
CA TYR A 193 -5.88 -15.92 -4.79
C TYR A 193 -6.67 -17.23 -4.97
N GLU A 194 -6.05 -18.38 -4.73
CA GLU A 194 -6.70 -19.69 -4.77
C GLU A 194 -7.84 -19.79 -3.75
N ASN A 195 -7.58 -19.42 -2.49
CA ASN A 195 -8.61 -19.45 -1.44
C ASN A 195 -9.77 -18.48 -1.71
N LEU A 196 -9.51 -17.39 -2.43
CA LEU A 196 -10.54 -16.43 -2.82
C LEU A 196 -11.40 -16.93 -4.00
N THR A 197 -10.75 -17.48 -5.02
CA THR A 197 -11.39 -17.79 -6.31
C THR A 197 -11.81 -19.26 -6.43
N GLY A 198 -11.30 -20.12 -5.56
CA GLY A 198 -11.40 -21.57 -5.66
C GLY A 198 -10.55 -22.18 -6.77
N LYS A 199 -9.74 -21.37 -7.48
CA LYS A 199 -8.92 -21.81 -8.62
C LYS A 199 -7.49 -21.30 -8.48
N PRO A 200 -6.47 -22.18 -8.44
CA PRO A 200 -5.09 -21.73 -8.47
C PRO A 200 -4.77 -21.10 -9.84
N ASP A 201 -3.93 -20.07 -9.84
CA ASP A 201 -3.38 -19.49 -11.07
C ASP A 201 -1.89 -19.13 -10.85
N PRO A 202 -0.94 -19.85 -11.48
CA PRO A 202 0.49 -19.62 -11.27
C PRO A 202 0.96 -18.24 -11.79
N ARG A 203 0.19 -17.63 -12.71
CA ARG A 203 0.49 -16.34 -13.36
C ARG A 203 0.32 -15.14 -12.43
N VAL A 204 -0.32 -15.31 -11.27
CA VAL A 204 -0.44 -14.26 -10.25
C VAL A 204 0.94 -13.70 -9.92
N VAL A 205 1.06 -12.37 -9.89
CA VAL A 205 2.35 -11.68 -9.73
C VAL A 205 2.53 -11.19 -8.30
N PRO A 206 3.47 -11.78 -7.51
CA PRO A 206 3.72 -11.32 -6.15
C PRO A 206 4.34 -9.91 -6.11
N PRO A 207 4.21 -9.19 -4.98
CA PRO A 207 4.70 -7.82 -4.85
C PRO A 207 6.17 -7.62 -5.24
N LYS A 208 7.05 -8.56 -4.88
CA LYS A 208 8.49 -8.47 -5.17
C LYS A 208 8.76 -8.55 -6.67
N GLN A 209 8.13 -9.51 -7.35
CA GLN A 209 8.24 -9.70 -8.80
C GLN A 209 7.62 -8.53 -9.56
N TYR A 210 6.45 -8.05 -9.11
CA TYR A 210 5.83 -6.86 -9.70
C TYR A 210 6.76 -5.64 -9.63
N ARG A 211 7.41 -5.39 -8.49
CA ARG A 211 8.38 -4.27 -8.37
C ARG A 211 9.58 -4.44 -9.29
N ALA A 212 10.02 -5.67 -9.55
CA ALA A 212 11.10 -5.93 -10.50
C ALA A 212 10.65 -5.62 -11.93
N LEU A 213 9.50 -6.17 -12.35
CA LEU A 213 8.92 -5.95 -13.67
C LEU A 213 8.59 -4.47 -13.92
N HIS A 214 8.01 -3.79 -12.93
CA HIS A 214 7.75 -2.35 -13.01
C HIS A 214 9.04 -1.54 -13.25
N ARG A 215 10.19 -1.92 -12.68
CA ARG A 215 11.46 -1.22 -12.98
C ARG A 215 11.96 -1.48 -14.39
N VAL A 216 11.62 -2.64 -14.96
CA VAL A 216 11.94 -2.93 -16.36
C VAL A 216 11.05 -2.06 -17.27
N PHE A 217 9.73 -2.13 -17.09
CA PHE A 217 8.75 -1.39 -17.90
C PHE A 217 8.82 0.14 -17.73
N ASN A 218 9.12 0.63 -16.53
CA ASN A 218 9.06 2.06 -16.17
C ASN A 218 10.32 2.57 -15.45
N GLY A 219 11.51 2.12 -15.88
CA GLY A 219 12.76 2.26 -15.11
C GLY A 219 13.26 3.69 -14.88
N ASP A 220 12.86 4.66 -15.71
CA ASP A 220 13.35 6.02 -15.62
C ASP A 220 12.62 6.85 -14.56
N ARG A 221 13.37 7.22 -13.53
CA ARG A 221 12.90 7.99 -12.38
C ARG A 221 12.97 9.50 -12.55
N LEU A 222 13.81 10.00 -13.46
CA LEU A 222 13.99 11.43 -13.66
C LEU A 222 12.79 11.98 -14.43
N VAL A 223 12.44 11.34 -15.54
CA VAL A 223 11.31 11.73 -16.38
C VAL A 223 9.98 11.54 -15.64
N LYS A 224 9.90 10.57 -14.72
CA LYS A 224 8.70 10.33 -13.90
C LYS A 224 8.23 11.58 -13.18
N ARG A 225 9.15 12.45 -12.74
CA ARG A 225 8.81 13.69 -12.02
C ARG A 225 8.00 14.67 -12.87
N ALA A 226 8.24 14.72 -14.18
CA ALA A 226 7.46 15.55 -15.09
C ALA A 226 6.06 14.97 -15.30
N PHE A 227 5.98 13.67 -15.57
CA PHE A 227 4.69 13.01 -15.85
C PHE A 227 3.75 13.01 -14.64
N VAL A 228 4.25 12.96 -13.40
CA VAL A 228 3.38 13.02 -12.21
C VAL A 228 2.99 14.44 -11.78
N ASP A 229 3.52 15.50 -12.42
CA ASP A 229 3.16 16.89 -12.11
C ASP A 229 1.84 17.25 -12.81
N LYS A 230 0.76 17.31 -12.04
CA LYS A 230 -0.61 17.56 -12.52
C LYS A 230 -0.76 18.89 -13.25
N SER A 231 0.15 19.85 -13.04
CA SER A 231 0.14 21.13 -13.76
C SER A 231 0.53 21.01 -15.23
N LEU A 232 1.20 19.90 -15.60
CA LEU A 232 1.69 19.62 -16.95
C LEU A 232 0.74 18.75 -17.78
N TYR A 233 -0.34 18.22 -17.18
CA TYR A 233 -1.28 17.34 -17.89
C TYR A 233 -1.85 17.94 -19.17
N PRO A 234 -2.20 19.26 -19.24
CA PRO A 234 -2.68 19.86 -20.49
C PRO A 234 -1.72 19.75 -21.67
N TYR A 235 -0.42 19.56 -21.43
CA TYR A 235 0.58 19.39 -22.50
C TYR A 235 0.95 17.94 -22.74
N LEU A 236 0.92 17.12 -21.68
CA LEU A 236 1.38 15.73 -21.71
C LEU A 236 0.28 14.74 -22.12
N VAL A 237 -0.99 15.10 -21.91
CA VAL A 237 -2.13 14.21 -22.14
C VAL A 237 -3.01 14.81 -23.24
N ARG A 238 -3.00 14.16 -24.41
CA ARG A 238 -3.68 14.61 -25.62
C ARG A 238 -5.15 14.19 -25.62
N THR A 239 -5.95 14.89 -24.82
CA THR A 239 -7.40 14.70 -24.79
C THR A 239 -8.11 15.96 -24.33
N GLU A 240 -9.29 16.21 -24.87
CA GLU A 240 -10.18 17.27 -24.38
C GLU A 240 -11.00 16.80 -23.17
N ARG A 241 -11.08 15.48 -22.92
CA ARG A 241 -11.85 14.90 -21.82
C ARG A 241 -11.02 14.82 -20.55
N GLN A 242 -10.59 15.97 -20.06
CA GLN A 242 -9.84 16.16 -18.82
C GLN A 242 -10.30 17.45 -18.10
N PRO A 243 -10.08 17.60 -16.79
CA PRO A 243 -10.54 18.77 -16.06
C PRO A 243 -9.84 20.03 -16.53
N THR A 244 -10.60 21.11 -16.69
CA THR A 244 -9.99 22.41 -16.99
C THR A 244 -9.20 22.91 -15.77
N ASN A 245 -7.91 23.21 -15.96
CA ASN A 245 -7.09 23.87 -14.94
C ASN A 245 -7.32 25.39 -15.02
N TYR A 246 -8.19 25.94 -14.18
CA TYR A 246 -8.43 27.39 -14.11
C TYR A 246 -7.18 28.16 -13.69
N LEU A 247 -6.41 27.61 -12.75
CA LEU A 247 -5.19 28.22 -12.24
C LEU A 247 -4.17 27.14 -11.90
N ARG A 248 -2.91 27.39 -12.25
CA ARG A 248 -1.77 26.57 -11.85
C ARG A 248 -0.76 27.48 -11.18
N ARG A 249 -0.31 27.10 -9.99
CA ARG A 249 0.86 27.71 -9.38
C ARG A 249 2.07 26.83 -9.70
N ILE A 250 3.02 27.36 -10.45
CA ILE A 250 4.20 26.64 -10.92
C ILE A 250 5.44 27.41 -10.50
N ASN A 251 6.20 26.85 -9.55
CA ASN A 251 7.45 27.43 -9.06
C ASN A 251 7.30 28.92 -8.67
N GLY A 252 6.30 29.24 -7.85
CA GLY A 252 6.05 30.63 -7.45
C GLY A 252 5.00 31.37 -8.27
N ARG A 253 4.84 31.03 -9.55
CA ARG A 253 4.08 31.84 -10.51
C ARG A 253 2.66 31.33 -10.68
N TYR A 254 1.71 32.25 -10.76
CA TYR A 254 0.33 31.96 -11.09
C TYR A 254 0.16 31.99 -12.61
N VAL A 255 -0.42 30.93 -13.15
CA VAL A 255 -0.58 30.73 -14.59
C VAL A 255 -2.02 30.25 -14.85
N ASP A 256 -2.71 30.88 -15.78
CA ASP A 256 -4.08 30.48 -16.16
C ASP A 256 -4.09 29.24 -17.11
N SER A 257 -5.26 28.95 -17.69
CA SER A 257 -5.45 27.87 -18.67
C SER A 257 -4.69 28.09 -19.97
N ASP A 258 -4.50 29.36 -20.37
CA ASP A 258 -3.92 29.76 -21.65
C ASP A 258 -2.42 30.04 -21.55
N ASN A 259 -1.83 29.87 -20.36
CA ASN A 259 -0.42 30.10 -20.02
C ASN A 259 -0.04 31.56 -19.78
N ASN A 260 -1.00 32.44 -19.57
CA ASN A 260 -0.72 33.81 -19.16
C ASN A 260 -0.33 33.83 -17.68
N ILE A 261 0.68 34.64 -17.36
CA ILE A 261 1.06 34.90 -15.97
C ILE A 261 0.00 35.83 -15.38
N ILE A 262 -0.53 35.45 -14.22
CA ILE A 262 -1.54 36.21 -13.47
C ILE A 262 -0.88 36.84 -12.26
N ASP A 263 -1.11 38.13 -12.02
CA ASP A 263 -0.65 38.77 -10.80
C ASP A 263 -1.44 38.23 -9.59
N ALA A 264 -0.74 38.06 -8.47
CA ALA A 264 -1.31 37.46 -7.27
C ALA A 264 -2.55 38.24 -6.74
N ALA A 265 -2.61 39.55 -7.00
CA ALA A 265 -3.75 40.40 -6.64
C ALA A 265 -5.03 40.07 -7.43
N ASP A 266 -4.88 39.60 -8.68
CA ASP A 266 -6.00 39.35 -9.59
C ASP A 266 -6.53 37.92 -9.51
N VAL A 267 -5.76 37.01 -8.92
CA VAL A 267 -6.13 35.58 -8.77
C VAL A 267 -7.54 35.38 -8.20
N PRO A 268 -7.97 36.05 -7.10
CA PRO A 268 -9.30 35.80 -6.55
C PRO A 268 -10.42 36.22 -7.51
N GLN A 269 -10.26 37.35 -8.19
CA GLN A 269 -11.22 37.86 -9.17
C GLN A 269 -11.30 36.94 -10.40
N MET A 270 -10.15 36.54 -10.95
CA MET A 270 -10.09 35.61 -12.07
C MET A 270 -10.79 34.28 -11.74
N LEU A 271 -10.52 33.72 -10.54
CA LEU A 271 -11.18 32.49 -10.11
C LEU A 271 -12.71 32.67 -9.97
N ALA A 272 -13.17 33.83 -9.48
CA ALA A 272 -14.60 34.14 -9.35
C ALA A 272 -15.32 34.21 -10.71
N GLU A 273 -14.65 34.71 -11.74
CA GLU A 273 -15.16 34.77 -13.12
C GLU A 273 -15.22 33.40 -13.79
N ARG A 274 -14.34 32.46 -13.38
CA ARG A 274 -14.32 31.09 -13.92
C ARG A 274 -15.33 30.18 -13.24
N SER A 275 -15.35 30.15 -11.90
CA SER A 275 -16.28 29.28 -11.17
C SER A 275 -16.43 29.64 -9.70
N ARG A 276 -17.63 29.44 -9.17
CA ARG A 276 -17.93 29.53 -7.73
C ARG A 276 -17.33 28.37 -6.92
N ARG A 277 -17.01 27.24 -7.57
CA ARG A 277 -16.51 26.02 -6.93
C ARG A 277 -15.44 25.38 -7.79
N ALA A 278 -14.31 25.04 -7.17
CA ALA A 278 -13.18 24.40 -7.82
C ALA A 278 -12.56 23.33 -6.91
N ILE A 279 -11.75 22.45 -7.46
CA ILE A 279 -10.89 21.55 -6.70
C ILE A 279 -9.49 22.17 -6.63
N ILE A 280 -8.96 22.34 -5.42
CA ILE A 280 -7.55 22.70 -5.19
C ILE A 280 -6.77 21.47 -4.69
N LYS A 281 -5.61 21.22 -5.31
CA LYS A 281 -4.72 20.11 -4.92
C LYS A 281 -3.25 20.43 -5.23
N PRO A 282 -2.29 19.90 -4.46
CA PRO A 282 -0.89 20.02 -4.81
C PRO A 282 -0.62 19.32 -6.14
N SER A 283 0.28 19.87 -6.96
CA SER A 283 0.50 19.32 -8.32
C SER A 283 1.45 18.12 -8.31
N ARG A 284 2.37 18.04 -7.35
CA ARG A 284 3.46 17.04 -7.26
C ARG A 284 3.27 15.96 -6.20
N THR A 285 2.06 15.79 -5.68
CA THR A 285 1.77 14.77 -4.66
C THR A 285 0.89 13.65 -5.21
N ALA A 286 1.06 12.44 -4.68
CA ALA A 286 0.21 11.28 -4.93
C ALA A 286 -0.84 11.07 -3.80
N ASN A 287 -1.73 10.09 -3.99
CA ASN A 287 -2.66 9.56 -2.97
C ASN A 287 -3.79 10.49 -2.49
N GLY A 288 -4.12 11.55 -3.25
CA GLY A 288 -5.21 12.46 -2.91
C GLY A 288 -4.97 13.31 -1.65
N ALA A 289 -3.71 13.40 -1.19
CA ALA A 289 -3.36 14.23 -0.04
C ALA A 289 -3.64 15.71 -0.34
N LYS A 290 -4.33 16.39 0.58
CA LYS A 290 -4.72 17.81 0.48
C LYS A 290 -5.62 18.16 -0.73
N VAL A 291 -6.30 17.19 -1.35
CA VAL A 291 -7.40 17.53 -2.29
C VAL A 291 -8.55 18.13 -1.49
N ASN A 292 -8.98 19.34 -1.81
CA ASN A 292 -10.09 20.01 -1.15
C ASN A 292 -10.95 20.79 -2.15
N LEU A 293 -12.21 20.99 -1.78
CA LEU A 293 -13.04 22.00 -2.42
C LEU A 293 -12.51 23.40 -2.08
N LEU A 294 -12.38 24.23 -3.11
CA LEU A 294 -12.19 25.67 -3.07
C LEU A 294 -13.52 26.32 -3.45
N GLU A 295 -14.04 27.16 -2.56
CA GLU A 295 -15.26 27.94 -2.79
C GLU A 295 -14.88 29.40 -3.00
N VAL A 296 -15.51 30.06 -3.97
CA VAL A 296 -15.27 31.46 -4.31
C VAL A 296 -16.53 32.26 -4.00
N GLY A 297 -16.48 33.03 -2.92
CA GLY A 297 -17.59 33.85 -2.44
C GLY A 297 -17.94 35.01 -3.38
N ASN A 298 -19.08 35.67 -3.12
CA ASN A 298 -19.60 36.75 -3.98
C ASN A 298 -18.63 37.91 -4.14
N ASN A 299 -17.81 38.18 -3.12
CA ASN A 299 -16.79 39.23 -3.11
C ASN A 299 -15.38 38.69 -3.45
N SER A 300 -15.32 37.62 -4.25
CA SER A 300 -14.07 36.93 -4.65
C SER A 300 -13.26 36.37 -3.46
N GLU A 301 -13.89 36.16 -2.32
CA GLU A 301 -13.27 35.55 -1.14
C GLU A 301 -13.02 34.06 -1.37
N LEU A 302 -11.80 33.60 -1.11
CA LEU A 302 -11.42 32.20 -1.31
C LEU A 302 -11.60 31.41 -0.01
N ALA A 303 -12.37 30.33 -0.04
CA ALA A 303 -12.56 29.45 1.12
C ALA A 303 -12.09 28.03 0.84
N VAL A 304 -11.32 27.45 1.77
CA VAL A 304 -10.82 26.07 1.71
C VAL A 304 -11.16 25.37 3.02
N LYS A 305 -11.86 24.23 2.92
CA LYS A 305 -12.42 23.51 4.08
C LYS A 305 -13.39 24.38 4.91
N GLY A 306 -14.27 25.12 4.23
CA GLY A 306 -15.28 25.98 4.87
C GLY A 306 -14.70 27.16 5.67
N ARG A 307 -13.44 27.54 5.43
CA ARG A 307 -12.80 28.70 6.06
C ARG A 307 -12.28 29.63 4.98
N VAL A 308 -12.67 30.91 5.05
CA VAL A 308 -12.09 31.97 4.22
C VAL A 308 -10.59 32.07 4.50
N ARG A 309 -9.81 32.20 3.43
CA ARG A 309 -8.35 32.21 3.43
C ARG A 309 -7.85 33.31 2.49
N SER A 310 -6.85 34.06 2.93
CA SER A 310 -6.09 34.90 1.99
C SER A 310 -5.25 34.02 1.06
N LEU A 311 -4.85 34.57 -0.10
CA LEU A 311 -3.99 33.84 -1.04
C LEU A 311 -2.67 33.38 -0.38
N ALA A 312 -2.04 34.25 0.43
CA ALA A 312 -0.85 33.90 1.21
C ALA A 312 -1.07 32.75 2.21
N GLN A 313 -2.29 32.60 2.76
CA GLN A 313 -2.63 31.44 3.60
C GLN A 313 -2.78 30.17 2.78
N ILE A 314 -3.31 30.25 1.56
CA ILE A 314 -3.39 29.13 0.62
C ILE A 314 -1.97 28.68 0.22
N GLU A 315 -1.08 29.62 -0.10
CA GLU A 315 0.32 29.32 -0.40
C GLU A 315 1.02 28.59 0.76
N ARG A 316 0.80 29.01 2.02
CA ARG A 316 1.33 28.28 3.18
C ARG A 316 0.80 26.85 3.31
N LEU A 317 -0.42 26.58 2.84
CA LEU A 317 -1.04 25.25 2.91
C LEU A 317 -0.56 24.33 1.79
N TYR A 318 -0.44 24.85 0.57
CA TYR A 318 -0.19 24.07 -0.64
C TYR A 318 1.26 24.16 -1.15
N GLY A 319 2.02 25.12 -0.64
CA GLY A 319 3.39 25.37 -1.07
C GLY A 319 3.43 26.10 -2.41
N ASP A 320 4.50 25.84 -3.15
CA ASP A 320 4.81 26.59 -4.35
C ASP A 320 4.21 26.01 -5.65
N ALA A 321 3.64 24.81 -5.57
CA ALA A 321 3.17 24.01 -6.70
C ALA A 321 1.79 23.38 -6.43
N PHE A 322 0.75 23.95 -7.03
CA PHE A 322 -0.63 23.44 -6.92
C PHE A 322 -1.48 23.78 -8.14
N VAL A 323 -2.61 23.09 -8.29
CA VAL A 323 -3.60 23.36 -9.31
C VAL A 323 -4.96 23.67 -8.68
N VAL A 324 -5.70 24.58 -9.30
CA VAL A 324 -7.12 24.84 -9.07
C VAL A 324 -7.83 24.49 -10.36
N GLN A 325 -8.74 23.53 -10.30
CA GLN A 325 -9.36 22.95 -11.48
C GLN A 325 -10.87 22.77 -11.32
N GLU A 326 -11.53 22.50 -12.43
CA GLU A 326 -12.94 22.15 -12.52
C GLU A 326 -13.37 21.06 -11.52
N VAL A 327 -14.57 21.24 -10.95
CA VAL A 327 -15.28 20.19 -10.20
C VAL A 327 -15.99 19.30 -11.20
N ILE A 328 -15.67 18.02 -11.17
CA ILE A 328 -16.15 17.06 -12.17
C ILE A 328 -17.51 16.52 -11.75
N GLU A 329 -18.47 16.56 -12.68
CA GLU A 329 -19.75 15.90 -12.55
C GLU A 329 -19.64 14.46 -13.08
N GLN A 330 -19.66 13.49 -12.16
CA GLN A 330 -19.63 12.07 -12.50
C GLN A 330 -21.03 11.51 -12.77
N HIS A 331 -21.09 10.38 -13.47
CA HIS A 331 -22.34 9.67 -13.75
C HIS A 331 -23.08 9.23 -12.48
N PRO A 332 -24.44 9.23 -12.47
CA PRO A 332 -25.23 8.80 -11.33
C PRO A 332 -24.89 7.40 -10.78
N ILE A 333 -24.52 6.44 -11.64
CA ILE A 333 -24.14 5.09 -11.19
C ILE A 333 -22.95 5.13 -10.21
N MET A 334 -22.00 6.03 -10.47
CA MET A 334 -20.80 6.19 -9.65
C MET A 334 -21.13 7.02 -8.41
N ALA A 335 -21.89 8.10 -8.58
CA ALA A 335 -22.27 8.99 -7.48
C ALA A 335 -23.14 8.28 -6.42
N LYS A 336 -24.01 7.36 -6.83
CA LYS A 336 -24.87 6.58 -5.93
C LYS A 336 -24.06 5.82 -4.88
N VAL A 337 -22.90 5.27 -5.25
CA VAL A 337 -22.06 4.50 -4.33
C VAL A 337 -21.41 5.39 -3.29
N HIS A 338 -20.81 6.52 -3.72
CA HIS A 338 -20.27 7.51 -2.81
C HIS A 338 -20.35 8.93 -3.39
N PRO A 339 -21.33 9.76 -2.99
CA PRO A 339 -21.62 11.04 -3.66
C PRO A 339 -20.63 12.17 -3.31
N HIS A 340 -19.82 11.99 -2.26
CA HIS A 340 -18.93 13.03 -1.75
C HIS A 340 -17.58 13.09 -2.48
N SER A 341 -17.23 12.07 -3.28
CA SER A 341 -15.99 12.03 -4.08
C SER A 341 -16.31 11.76 -5.54
N VAL A 342 -15.41 12.20 -6.43
CA VAL A 342 -15.37 11.68 -7.81
C VAL A 342 -14.80 10.27 -7.73
N ASN A 343 -15.64 9.26 -7.92
CA ASN A 343 -15.24 7.86 -7.92
C ASN A 343 -14.68 7.50 -9.29
N THR A 344 -13.64 6.68 -9.31
CA THR A 344 -12.87 6.43 -10.53
C THR A 344 -12.82 4.97 -10.88
N LEU A 345 -12.67 4.70 -12.17
CA LEU A 345 -12.17 3.43 -12.67
C LEU A 345 -10.65 3.53 -12.72
N ARG A 346 -9.97 2.60 -12.05
CA ARG A 346 -8.58 2.32 -12.31
C ARG A 346 -8.48 1.33 -13.46
N MET A 347 -7.88 1.74 -14.56
CA MET A 347 -7.66 0.90 -15.75
C MET A 347 -6.16 0.73 -15.99
N LEU A 348 -5.68 -0.51 -16.11
CA LEU A 348 -4.27 -0.78 -16.39
C LEU A 348 -4.06 -1.07 -17.87
N THR A 349 -2.96 -0.58 -18.41
CA THR A 349 -2.49 -0.89 -19.76
C THR A 349 -1.01 -1.26 -19.76
N LEU A 350 -0.63 -2.15 -20.68
CA LEU A 350 0.75 -2.60 -20.89
C LEU A 350 1.10 -2.53 -22.38
N ARG A 351 2.25 -1.94 -22.70
CA ARG A 351 2.84 -1.96 -24.04
C ARG A 351 3.82 -3.11 -24.16
N LEU A 352 3.64 -3.93 -25.19
CA LEU A 352 4.57 -4.97 -25.61
C LEU A 352 5.02 -4.66 -27.04
N GLY A 353 6.14 -3.97 -27.16
CA GLY A 353 6.62 -3.45 -28.45
C GLY A 353 5.62 -2.48 -29.09
N ARG A 354 4.96 -2.92 -30.17
CA ARG A 354 4.00 -2.09 -30.93
C ARG A 354 2.56 -2.23 -30.42
N GLU A 355 2.26 -3.27 -29.65
CA GLU A 355 0.91 -3.55 -29.17
C GLU A 355 0.71 -2.98 -27.78
N ILE A 356 -0.52 -2.54 -27.50
CA ILE A 356 -0.94 -2.06 -26.19
C ILE A 356 -2.14 -2.89 -25.75
N HIS A 357 -2.02 -3.51 -24.60
CA HIS A 357 -3.03 -4.37 -24.01
C HIS A 357 -3.68 -3.64 -22.85
N HIS A 358 -5.01 -3.64 -22.82
CA HIS A 358 -5.75 -3.38 -21.59
C HIS A 358 -5.68 -4.63 -20.71
N LEU A 359 -5.40 -4.45 -19.43
CA LEU A 359 -5.12 -5.56 -18.52
C LEU A 359 -6.29 -5.83 -17.56
N LEU A 360 -6.59 -4.87 -16.70
CA LEU A 360 -7.62 -5.00 -15.68
C LEU A 360 -8.28 -3.66 -15.38
N THR A 361 -9.52 -3.72 -14.91
CA THR A 361 -10.27 -2.56 -14.45
C THR A 361 -10.93 -2.82 -13.11
N PHE A 362 -10.86 -1.85 -12.20
CA PHE A 362 -11.66 -1.86 -10.99
C PHE A 362 -12.08 -0.44 -10.63
N ALA A 363 -13.27 -0.30 -10.06
CA ALA A 363 -13.74 0.94 -9.50
C ALA A 363 -13.13 1.18 -8.13
N ARG A 364 -12.87 2.45 -7.80
CA ARG A 364 -12.46 2.93 -6.48
C ARG A 364 -13.55 3.86 -5.96
N PHE A 365 -14.07 3.52 -4.79
CA PHE A 365 -15.10 4.30 -4.12
C PHE A 365 -14.54 4.86 -2.81
N GLY A 366 -14.77 6.16 -2.59
CA GLY A 366 -14.39 6.85 -1.35
C GLY A 366 -15.22 6.42 -0.16
N ALA A 367 -14.85 6.86 1.04
CA ALA A 367 -15.61 6.55 2.25
C ALA A 367 -15.66 7.72 3.22
N ASN A 368 -16.56 7.62 4.20
CA ASN A 368 -16.68 8.54 5.34
C ASN A 368 -16.93 10.00 4.93
N GLY A 369 -17.63 10.23 3.80
CA GLY A 369 -17.94 11.57 3.30
C GLY A 369 -16.73 12.37 2.84
N ARG A 370 -15.59 11.72 2.58
CA ARG A 370 -14.37 12.39 2.10
C ARG A 370 -14.49 12.75 0.63
N VAL A 371 -13.76 13.80 0.21
CA VAL A 371 -13.75 14.25 -1.20
C VAL A 371 -12.85 13.43 -2.13
N ASN A 372 -12.15 12.42 -1.61
CA ASN A 372 -11.30 11.53 -2.40
C ASN A 372 -11.82 10.09 -2.34
N ASP A 373 -11.47 9.31 -3.36
CA ASP A 373 -11.88 7.92 -3.56
C ASP A 373 -10.80 6.90 -3.11
N ASN A 374 -9.84 7.34 -2.30
CA ASN A 374 -8.69 6.53 -1.94
C ASN A 374 -9.08 5.40 -0.97
N ALA A 375 -8.90 4.14 -1.42
CA ALA A 375 -9.09 2.94 -0.61
C ALA A 375 -8.31 3.00 0.72
N GLY A 376 -7.13 3.63 0.75
CA GLY A 376 -6.32 3.78 1.95
C GLY A 376 -6.86 4.74 3.02
N THR A 377 -8.05 5.29 2.80
CA THR A 377 -8.77 6.15 3.76
C THR A 377 -10.09 5.53 4.23
N GLY A 378 -10.23 4.22 4.05
CA GLY A 378 -11.44 3.45 4.34
C GLY A 378 -12.33 3.19 3.12
N GLY A 379 -11.86 3.55 1.92
CA GLY A 379 -12.55 3.28 0.65
C GLY A 379 -12.48 1.80 0.25
N VAL A 380 -13.14 1.48 -0.87
CA VAL A 380 -13.30 0.11 -1.36
C VAL A 380 -13.03 0.04 -2.86
N CYS A 381 -12.39 -1.03 -3.30
CA CYS A 381 -12.16 -1.35 -4.70
C CYS A 381 -13.15 -2.45 -5.14
N VAL A 382 -13.80 -2.30 -6.30
CA VAL A 382 -14.74 -3.28 -6.85
C VAL A 382 -14.31 -3.62 -8.27
N GLY A 383 -14.09 -4.90 -8.56
CA GLY A 383 -13.68 -5.32 -9.91
C GLY A 383 -14.74 -4.94 -10.95
N VAL A 384 -14.31 -4.67 -12.18
CA VAL A 384 -15.19 -4.42 -13.33
C VAL A 384 -14.88 -5.45 -14.41
N GLN A 385 -15.92 -6.12 -14.89
CA GLN A 385 -15.81 -7.16 -15.92
C GLN A 385 -15.71 -6.53 -17.33
N PRO A 386 -15.27 -7.29 -18.35
CA PRO A 386 -15.12 -6.78 -19.72
C PRO A 386 -16.39 -6.19 -20.35
N ASP A 387 -17.58 -6.59 -19.87
CA ASP A 387 -18.87 -6.08 -20.31
C ASP A 387 -19.33 -4.81 -19.55
N GLY A 388 -18.47 -4.26 -18.68
CA GLY A 388 -18.75 -3.08 -17.87
C GLY A 388 -19.57 -3.33 -16.62
N SER A 389 -19.92 -4.59 -16.30
CA SER A 389 -20.58 -4.93 -15.02
C SER A 389 -19.60 -4.87 -13.85
N PHE A 390 -20.11 -4.51 -12.67
CA PHE A 390 -19.33 -4.58 -11.44
C PHE A 390 -19.37 -5.99 -10.84
N MET A 391 -18.28 -6.41 -10.22
CA MET A 391 -18.27 -7.63 -9.42
C MET A 391 -19.15 -7.47 -8.17
N PRO A 392 -19.82 -8.53 -7.71
CA PRO A 392 -20.74 -8.45 -6.57
C PRO A 392 -20.05 -8.24 -5.21
N GLN A 393 -18.71 -8.24 -5.20
CA GLN A 393 -17.87 -8.12 -4.01
C GLN A 393 -16.70 -7.19 -4.29
N GLY A 394 -16.41 -6.32 -3.34
CA GLY A 394 -15.25 -5.44 -3.31
C GLY A 394 -14.26 -5.78 -2.20
N PHE A 395 -13.13 -5.08 -2.20
CA PHE A 395 -12.04 -5.23 -1.24
C PHE A 395 -11.62 -3.87 -0.67
N ASN A 396 -11.35 -3.83 0.63
CA ASN A 396 -10.65 -2.70 1.24
C ASN A 396 -9.14 -2.96 1.35
N GLU A 397 -8.38 -1.97 1.80
CA GLU A 397 -6.92 -2.07 1.97
C GLU A 397 -6.46 -3.17 2.96
N HIS A 398 -7.37 -3.77 3.71
CA HIS A 398 -7.11 -4.87 4.65
C HIS A 398 -7.40 -6.25 4.05
N ALA A 399 -7.68 -6.33 2.74
CA ALA A 399 -8.09 -7.54 2.04
C ALA A 399 -9.40 -8.16 2.58
N GLU A 400 -10.24 -7.35 3.23
CA GLU A 400 -11.56 -7.78 3.68
C GLU A 400 -12.53 -7.72 2.50
N VAL A 401 -13.32 -8.79 2.34
CA VAL A 401 -14.35 -8.89 1.30
C VAL A 401 -15.61 -8.19 1.77
N LEU A 402 -16.11 -7.27 0.95
CA LEU A 402 -17.31 -6.48 1.21
C LEU A 402 -18.33 -6.72 0.11
N THR A 403 -19.60 -6.91 0.45
CA THR A 403 -20.71 -6.98 -0.53
C THR A 403 -21.44 -5.65 -0.67
N ARG A 404 -21.20 -4.73 0.27
CA ARG A 404 -21.83 -3.41 0.35
C ARG A 404 -20.80 -2.32 0.61
N HIS A 405 -21.09 -1.12 0.12
CA HIS A 405 -20.27 0.06 0.39
C HIS A 405 -20.28 0.41 1.89
N PRO A 406 -19.12 0.61 2.55
CA PRO A 406 -19.05 0.71 4.01
C PRO A 406 -19.71 1.97 4.58
N THR A 407 -19.90 3.02 3.77
CA THR A 407 -20.52 4.28 4.23
C THR A 407 -21.99 4.40 3.83
N THR A 408 -22.36 3.93 2.65
CA THR A 408 -23.70 4.17 2.06
C THR A 408 -24.58 2.92 2.08
N GLY A 409 -24.01 1.73 2.31
CA GLY A 409 -24.74 0.46 2.32
C GLY A 409 -25.16 -0.05 0.95
N VAL A 410 -24.82 0.67 -0.13
CA VAL A 410 -25.13 0.27 -1.52
C VAL A 410 -24.54 -1.10 -1.82
N SER A 411 -25.37 -2.01 -2.31
CA SER A 411 -24.97 -3.36 -2.74
C SER A 411 -24.18 -3.30 -4.03
N PHE A 412 -23.01 -3.94 -4.07
CA PHE A 412 -22.22 -4.01 -5.30
C PHE A 412 -22.85 -4.94 -6.34
N ALA A 413 -23.59 -5.96 -5.89
CA ALA A 413 -24.31 -6.88 -6.76
C ALA A 413 -25.52 -6.24 -7.48
N GLU A 414 -25.99 -5.09 -6.99
CA GLU A 414 -27.12 -4.34 -7.55
C GLU A 414 -26.67 -3.11 -8.36
N LEU A 415 -25.36 -2.98 -8.64
CA LEU A 415 -24.85 -1.91 -9.48
C LEU A 415 -25.15 -2.21 -10.96
N GLU A 416 -25.68 -1.20 -11.62
CA GLU A 416 -25.89 -1.19 -13.06
C GLU A 416 -24.55 -1.21 -13.81
N HIS A 417 -24.55 -1.62 -15.08
CA HIS A 417 -23.36 -1.60 -15.92
C HIS A 417 -22.87 -0.16 -16.13
N ILE A 418 -21.56 -0.02 -16.32
CA ILE A 418 -20.97 1.24 -16.78
C ILE A 418 -21.44 1.50 -18.22
N PRO A 419 -22.10 2.64 -18.48
CA PRO A 419 -22.56 2.96 -19.84
C PRO A 419 -21.36 3.10 -20.77
N ASN A 420 -21.53 2.69 -22.03
CA ASN A 420 -20.52 2.81 -23.09
C ASN A 420 -19.13 2.25 -22.71
N TYR A 421 -19.07 1.19 -21.90
CA TYR A 421 -17.82 0.73 -21.30
C TYR A 421 -16.69 0.45 -22.30
N ARG A 422 -17.02 -0.05 -23.50
CA ARG A 422 -16.04 -0.25 -24.58
C ARG A 422 -15.24 1.02 -24.91
N ALA A 423 -15.89 2.19 -24.89
CA ALA A 423 -15.24 3.47 -25.15
C ALA A 423 -14.17 3.81 -24.09
N PHE A 424 -14.29 3.31 -22.86
CA PHE A 424 -13.28 3.50 -21.81
C PHE A 424 -11.99 2.76 -22.15
N THR A 425 -12.11 1.52 -22.62
CA THR A 425 -10.96 0.70 -23.05
C THR A 425 -10.26 1.37 -24.24
N GLU A 426 -11.02 1.76 -25.27
CA GLU A 426 -10.48 2.46 -26.44
C GLU A 426 -9.79 3.77 -26.04
N PHE A 427 -10.38 4.52 -25.11
CA PHE A 427 -9.83 5.77 -24.61
C PHE A 427 -8.48 5.59 -23.90
N VAL A 428 -8.34 4.65 -22.97
CA VAL A 428 -7.07 4.44 -22.25
C VAL A 428 -5.99 3.86 -23.15
N LEU A 429 -6.35 3.05 -24.15
CA LEU A 429 -5.42 2.57 -25.17
C LEU A 429 -4.91 3.74 -26.03
N GLY A 430 -5.77 4.68 -26.41
CA GLY A 430 -5.38 5.91 -27.11
C GLY A 430 -4.48 6.81 -26.27
N LEU A 431 -4.80 7.01 -24.99
CA LEU A 431 -3.92 7.77 -24.08
C LEU A 431 -2.55 7.10 -23.91
N HIS A 432 -2.52 5.77 -23.81
CA HIS A 432 -1.26 5.05 -23.72
C HIS A 432 -0.49 5.09 -25.04
N HIS A 433 -1.18 5.03 -26.19
CA HIS A 433 -0.56 5.24 -27.49
C HIS A 433 0.25 6.54 -27.54
N ASP A 434 -0.30 7.65 -27.04
CA ASP A 434 0.41 8.93 -27.04
C ASP A 434 1.51 9.02 -25.96
N LEU A 435 1.39 8.21 -24.91
CA LEU A 435 2.41 8.09 -23.86
C LEU A 435 3.50 7.08 -24.23
N GLN A 436 4.53 7.55 -24.92
CA GLN A 436 5.62 6.71 -25.42
C GLN A 436 6.67 6.32 -24.37
N TYR A 437 6.75 7.04 -23.24
CA TYR A 437 7.86 6.88 -22.29
C TYR A 437 7.71 5.71 -21.31
N TYR A 438 6.49 5.17 -21.15
CA TYR A 438 6.17 4.18 -20.13
C TYR A 438 5.41 3.00 -20.72
N ASP A 439 5.87 1.79 -20.41
CA ASP A 439 5.23 0.57 -20.91
C ASP A 439 4.08 0.12 -20.03
N LEU A 440 4.08 0.42 -18.72
CA LEU A 440 3.01 0.01 -17.81
C LEU A 440 2.34 1.22 -17.16
N VAL A 441 1.04 1.39 -17.37
CA VAL A 441 0.33 2.60 -16.93
C VAL A 441 -0.99 2.25 -16.25
N SER A 442 -1.32 3.02 -15.21
CA SER A 442 -2.48 2.83 -14.35
C SER A 442 -3.32 4.11 -14.39
N TRP A 443 -4.37 4.14 -15.20
CA TRP A 443 -5.20 5.30 -15.51
C TRP A 443 -6.35 5.45 -14.52
N ASP A 444 -6.50 6.63 -13.94
CA ASP A 444 -7.67 7.04 -13.16
C ASP A 444 -8.65 7.77 -14.07
N ILE A 445 -9.75 7.09 -14.39
CA ILE A 445 -10.78 7.57 -15.32
C ILE A 445 -12.10 7.75 -14.55
N ALA A 446 -12.68 8.94 -14.61
CA ALA A 446 -14.07 9.14 -14.16
C ALA A 446 -15.03 8.67 -15.23
N VAL A 447 -16.19 8.17 -14.80
CA VAL A 447 -17.36 8.03 -15.68
C VAL A 447 -18.02 9.41 -15.73
N GLY A 448 -17.88 10.12 -16.84
CA GLY A 448 -18.47 11.45 -17.03
C GLY A 448 -20.01 11.40 -16.93
N LYS A 449 -20.65 12.53 -16.64
CA LYS A 449 -22.12 12.61 -16.57
C LYS A 449 -22.86 12.12 -17.82
N ASP A 450 -22.19 12.17 -18.97
CA ASP A 450 -22.65 11.67 -20.27
C ASP A 450 -22.41 10.16 -20.48
N GLY A 451 -21.83 9.48 -19.47
CA GLY A 451 -21.52 8.06 -19.55
C GLY A 451 -20.29 7.74 -20.41
N LEU A 452 -19.40 8.71 -20.64
CA LEU A 452 -18.17 8.55 -21.42
C LEU A 452 -16.91 8.75 -20.55
N PRO A 453 -15.74 8.20 -20.95
CA PRO A 453 -14.52 8.27 -20.15
C PRO A 453 -14.01 9.71 -19.99
N PHE A 454 -13.50 10.03 -18.80
CA PHE A 454 -12.93 11.33 -18.49
C PHE A 454 -11.63 11.17 -17.69
N PHE A 455 -10.50 11.59 -18.26
CA PHE A 455 -9.17 11.41 -17.68
C PHE A 455 -8.98 12.28 -16.43
N LEU A 456 -8.49 11.70 -15.32
CA LEU A 456 -8.14 12.47 -14.11
C LEU A 456 -6.66 12.47 -13.81
N GLU A 457 -6.03 11.30 -13.88
CA GLU A 457 -4.66 11.07 -13.47
C GLU A 457 -4.13 9.79 -14.11
N HIS A 458 -2.83 9.73 -14.36
CA HIS A 458 -2.14 8.48 -14.63
C HIS A 458 -1.17 8.21 -13.49
N ASN A 459 -0.99 6.94 -13.17
CA ASN A 459 -0.08 6.46 -12.13
C ASN A 459 0.81 5.38 -12.74
N PHE A 460 2.09 5.41 -12.38
CA PHE A 460 3.04 4.38 -12.81
C PHE A 460 3.21 3.29 -11.75
N GLU A 461 2.84 3.57 -10.50
CA GLU A 461 2.96 2.64 -9.38
C GLU A 461 1.58 2.36 -8.75
N GLY A 462 1.46 1.22 -8.07
CA GLY A 462 0.23 0.84 -7.36
C GLY A 462 0.38 -0.45 -6.58
N ALA A 463 -0.61 -0.73 -5.73
CA ALA A 463 -0.66 -1.94 -4.90
C ALA A 463 -1.22 -3.12 -5.68
N MET A 464 -0.46 -3.67 -6.64
CA MET A 464 -0.96 -4.71 -7.55
C MET A 464 -1.43 -6.00 -6.89
N TRP A 465 -0.94 -6.29 -5.68
CA TRP A 465 -1.39 -7.48 -4.95
C TRP A 465 -2.90 -7.43 -4.66
N ILE A 466 -3.46 -6.27 -4.29
CA ILE A 466 -4.89 -6.15 -4.02
C ILE A 466 -5.70 -6.04 -5.32
N TYR A 467 -5.13 -5.49 -6.39
CA TYR A 467 -5.84 -5.33 -7.66
C TYR A 467 -6.16 -6.69 -8.28
N GLN A 468 -5.22 -7.63 -8.24
CA GLN A 468 -5.40 -9.00 -8.74
C GLN A 468 -6.51 -9.76 -7.99
N LEU A 469 -6.61 -9.54 -6.67
CA LEU A 469 -7.69 -10.11 -5.85
C LEU A 469 -9.03 -9.44 -6.14
N THR A 470 -9.02 -8.11 -6.29
CA THR A 470 -10.21 -7.31 -6.58
C THR A 470 -10.85 -7.72 -7.91
N THR A 471 -10.04 -7.95 -8.94
CA THR A 471 -10.48 -8.30 -10.29
C THR A 471 -10.58 -9.81 -10.50
N ARG A 472 -10.08 -10.62 -9.56
CA ARG A 472 -9.94 -12.08 -9.70
C ARG A 472 -9.25 -12.46 -11.00
N GLN A 473 -8.15 -11.76 -11.29
CA GLN A 473 -7.34 -11.96 -12.48
C GLN A 473 -5.86 -11.68 -12.15
N PRO A 474 -4.90 -12.46 -12.68
CA PRO A 474 -3.50 -12.07 -12.69
C PRO A 474 -3.30 -10.70 -13.36
N VAL A 475 -2.31 -9.93 -12.93
CA VAL A 475 -2.16 -8.53 -13.38
C VAL A 475 -2.00 -8.42 -14.89
N PHE A 476 -1.31 -9.37 -15.53
CA PHE A 476 -1.09 -9.39 -16.98
C PHE A 476 -2.08 -10.30 -17.73
N GLY A 477 -3.01 -10.95 -17.02
CA GLY A 477 -4.00 -11.86 -17.63
C GLY A 477 -3.37 -12.87 -18.58
N ASP A 478 -3.90 -12.94 -19.80
CA ASP A 478 -3.47 -13.92 -20.79
C ASP A 478 -2.13 -13.58 -21.45
N VAL A 479 -1.69 -12.32 -21.41
CA VAL A 479 -0.38 -11.89 -21.94
C VAL A 479 0.75 -12.02 -20.91
N THR A 480 0.55 -12.79 -19.83
CA THR A 480 1.55 -12.89 -18.74
C THR A 480 2.89 -13.43 -19.24
N GLU A 481 2.90 -14.50 -20.03
CA GLU A 481 4.13 -15.11 -20.52
C GLU A 481 4.88 -14.17 -21.48
N ASP A 482 4.14 -13.52 -22.39
CA ASP A 482 4.68 -12.52 -23.32
C ASP A 482 5.27 -11.32 -22.57
N ALA A 483 4.57 -10.83 -21.52
CA ALA A 483 5.05 -9.75 -20.68
C ALA A 483 6.36 -10.12 -19.96
N LEU A 484 6.48 -11.35 -19.45
CA LEU A 484 7.70 -11.84 -18.81
C LEU A 484 8.83 -12.02 -19.84
N ALA A 485 8.54 -12.55 -21.03
CA ALA A 485 9.51 -12.68 -22.12
C ALA A 485 10.04 -11.31 -22.57
N TYR A 486 9.13 -10.35 -22.80
CA TYR A 486 9.47 -8.98 -23.18
C TYR A 486 10.30 -8.28 -22.09
N ALA A 487 9.90 -8.41 -20.82
CA ALA A 487 10.68 -7.86 -19.71
C ALA A 487 12.08 -8.49 -19.62
N ARG A 488 12.25 -9.79 -19.90
CA ARG A 488 13.57 -10.44 -19.91
C ARG A 488 14.46 -9.88 -21.01
N HIS A 489 13.89 -9.62 -22.18
CA HIS A 489 14.60 -8.98 -23.28
C HIS A 489 15.08 -7.57 -22.89
N LEU A 490 14.18 -6.71 -22.41
CA LEU A 490 14.51 -5.36 -21.96
C LEU A 490 15.52 -5.33 -20.81
N HIS A 491 15.49 -6.32 -19.91
CA HIS A 491 16.41 -6.39 -18.79
C HIS A 491 17.83 -6.78 -19.21
N ARG A 492 18.00 -7.59 -20.26
CA ARG A 492 19.33 -7.95 -20.78
C ARG A 492 20.04 -6.80 -21.49
N ASP A 493 19.27 -5.90 -22.09
CA ASP A 493 19.78 -4.78 -22.88
C ASP A 493 20.14 -3.54 -22.02
N ARG A 494 19.86 -3.58 -20.70
CA ARG A 494 20.15 -2.52 -19.73
C ARG A 494 21.16 -2.98 -18.68
#